data_AF-A0ABD0PKC1-F1
#
_entry.id   AF-A0ABD0PKC1-F1
#
_cell.length_a   1.000
_cell.length_b   1.000
_cell.length_c   1.000
_cell.angle_alpha   90.00
_cell.angle_beta   90.00
_cell.angle_gamma   90.00
#
_symmetry.space_group_name_H-M   'P 1'
#
loop_
_entity.id
_entity.type
_entity.pdbx_description
1 polymer ?
#
loop_
_entity_poly.entity_id
_entity_poly.type
_entity_poly.pdbx_seq_one_letter_code
_entity_poly.pdbx_strand_id
1 'polypeptide(L)'
;MEREKVGVPTDGDSHAVTYPPAIVIYIVNPFSYEETAQDGDSSVWTMALLRCYLEMLQFLPPHIRNAVYVQIIPSQYLLQPVWSEERHIYAQHLKSLAFSVYTQCRRRLPTSTNVKTLTGFGPGLAIDTALQSKE
;
A
#
# COMPACT_ATOMS: atom_id res chain seq x y z
N MET A 1 -44.65 -30.78 -13.79
CA MET A 1 -44.31 -29.52 -14.49
C MET A 1 -43.62 -28.63 -13.48
N GLU A 2 -42.30 -28.78 -13.32
CA GLU A 2 -41.49 -28.00 -12.38
C GLU A 2 -40.59 -27.03 -13.17
N ARG A 3 -41.15 -25.95 -13.69
CA ARG A 3 -40.41 -24.93 -14.46
C ARG A 3 -40.44 -23.54 -13.82
N GLU A 4 -40.68 -23.46 -12.51
CA GLU A 4 -40.96 -22.19 -11.83
C GLU A 4 -39.86 -21.71 -10.88
N LYS A 5 -38.61 -22.19 -11.08
CA LYS A 5 -37.43 -21.73 -10.32
C LYS A 5 -36.32 -21.16 -11.21
N VAL A 6 -36.63 -20.80 -12.45
CA VAL A 6 -35.69 -20.05 -13.30
C VAL A 6 -36.01 -18.57 -13.13
N GLY A 7 -35.17 -17.83 -12.39
CA GLY A 7 -35.32 -16.38 -12.23
C GLY A 7 -35.54 -15.88 -10.80
N VAL A 8 -35.48 -16.74 -9.78
CA VAL A 8 -35.39 -16.26 -8.39
C VAL A 8 -34.01 -15.61 -8.21
N PRO A 9 -33.91 -14.30 -7.88
CA PRO A 9 -32.63 -13.68 -7.59
C PRO A 9 -31.99 -14.44 -6.43
N THR A 10 -30.88 -15.12 -6.69
CA THR A 10 -30.02 -15.65 -5.63
C THR A 10 -29.49 -14.46 -4.85
N ASP A 11 -29.50 -14.56 -3.52
CA ASP A 11 -28.88 -13.56 -2.65
C ASP A 11 -27.45 -13.35 -3.14
N GLY A 12 -27.21 -12.17 -3.68
CA GLY A 12 -26.09 -11.88 -4.54
C GLY A 12 -24.83 -11.66 -3.72
N ASP A 13 -24.36 -12.70 -3.03
CA ASP A 13 -22.99 -12.82 -2.49
C ASP A 13 -21.99 -13.00 -3.66
N SER A 14 -22.17 -12.20 -4.70
CA SER A 14 -21.15 -11.97 -5.72
C SER A 14 -20.04 -11.23 -5.00
N HIS A 15 -19.04 -11.99 -4.55
CA HIS A 15 -17.84 -11.48 -3.91
C HIS A 15 -17.20 -10.43 -4.82
N ALA A 16 -17.59 -9.17 -4.64
CA ALA A 16 -16.84 -8.04 -5.12
C ALA A 16 -15.43 -8.23 -4.58
N VAL A 17 -14.43 -8.13 -5.46
CA VAL A 17 -13.05 -8.07 -5.02
C VAL A 17 -12.90 -6.74 -4.29
N THR A 18 -13.29 -6.73 -3.02
CA THR A 18 -13.08 -5.62 -2.12
C THR A 18 -11.59 -5.64 -1.82
N TYR A 19 -10.85 -4.78 -2.51
CA TYR A 19 -9.47 -4.53 -2.16
C TYR A 19 -9.49 -3.99 -0.73
N PRO A 20 -8.83 -4.65 0.23
CA PRO A 20 -8.77 -4.11 1.57
C PRO A 20 -8.14 -2.71 1.48
N PRO A 21 -8.69 -1.71 2.18
CA PRO A 21 -8.12 -0.37 2.19
C PRO A 21 -6.64 -0.46 2.57
N ALA A 22 -5.81 0.30 1.87
CA ALA A 22 -4.36 0.27 2.03
C ALA A 22 -3.86 1.69 2.21
N ILE A 23 -3.25 1.96 3.36
CA ILE A 23 -2.60 3.23 3.65
C ILE A 23 -1.10 2.94 3.64
N VAL A 24 -0.37 3.62 2.76
CA VAL A 24 1.10 3.54 2.74
C VAL A 24 1.65 4.86 3.26
N ILE A 25 2.44 4.77 4.32
CA ILE A 25 3.16 5.89 4.92
C ILE A 25 4.58 5.88 4.38
N TYR A 26 4.93 6.92 3.63
CA TYR A 26 6.28 7.13 3.16
C TYR A 26 7.03 8.04 4.13
N ILE A 27 8.04 7.49 4.81
CA ILE A 27 8.91 8.25 5.70
C ILE A 27 10.19 8.59 4.94
N VAL A 28 10.41 9.86 4.62
CA VAL A 28 11.68 10.31 4.05
C VAL A 28 12.69 10.38 5.20
N ASN A 29 13.71 9.52 5.17
CA ASN A 29 14.77 9.46 6.18
C ASN A 29 15.81 10.55 5.91
N PRO A 30 15.89 11.62 6.72
CA PRO A 30 16.88 12.69 6.53
C PRO A 30 18.29 12.26 6.94
N PHE A 31 18.43 11.21 7.76
CA PHE A 31 19.69 10.78 8.35
C PHE A 31 20.55 9.92 7.42
N SER A 32 20.04 9.58 6.24
CA SER A 32 20.77 8.78 5.24
C SER A 32 21.73 9.60 4.37
N TYR A 33 21.72 10.93 4.46
CA TYR A 33 22.46 11.79 3.53
C TYR A 33 23.97 11.83 3.79
N GLU A 34 24.38 11.86 5.07
CA GLU A 34 25.78 11.96 5.46
C GLU A 34 26.41 10.56 5.57
N GLU A 35 27.33 10.25 4.66
CA GLU A 35 28.11 8.99 4.63
C GLU A 35 29.11 8.90 5.81
N THR A 36 29.24 9.95 6.61
CA THR A 36 30.08 9.98 7.82
C THR A 36 29.44 9.28 9.03
N ALA A 37 28.16 8.91 8.94
CA ALA A 37 27.53 8.05 9.91
C ALA A 37 28.27 6.70 9.89
N GLN A 38 28.93 6.32 10.98
CA GLN A 38 29.52 4.99 11.10
C GLN A 38 28.43 3.97 10.76
N ASP A 39 28.79 2.84 10.14
CA ASP A 39 27.84 1.85 9.59
C ASP A 39 26.74 1.40 10.60
N GLY A 40 27.00 1.59 11.91
CA GLY A 40 26.02 1.40 13.00
C GLY A 40 24.94 2.49 13.14
N ASP A 41 25.21 3.76 12.84
CA ASP A 41 24.31 4.89 13.10
C ASP A 41 23.09 4.89 12.17
N SER A 42 23.28 4.51 10.90
CA SER A 42 22.18 4.36 9.92
C SER A 42 21.11 3.37 10.40
N SER A 43 21.53 2.31 11.11
CA SER A 43 20.63 1.32 11.70
C SER A 43 19.83 1.89 12.89
N VAL A 44 20.44 2.76 13.71
CA VAL A 44 19.80 3.37 14.88
C VAL A 44 18.70 4.34 14.44
N TRP A 45 18.98 5.21 13.46
CA TRP A 45 17.99 6.15 12.93
C TRP A 45 16.81 5.41 12.29
N THR A 46 17.08 4.35 11.53
CA THR A 46 16.03 3.51 10.94
C THR A 46 15.16 2.87 12.02
N MET A 47 15.76 2.35 13.10
CA MET A 47 15.02 1.81 14.24
C MET A 47 14.19 2.86 14.96
N ALA A 48 14.70 4.08 15.11
CA ALA A 48 13.95 5.20 15.70
C ALA A 48 12.70 5.54 14.85
N LEU A 49 12.86 5.62 13.52
CA LEU A 49 11.73 5.87 12.60
C LEU A 49 10.69 4.74 12.65
N LEU A 50 11.12 3.48 12.72
CA LEU A 50 10.23 2.33 12.89
C LEU A 50 9.50 2.37 14.23
N ARG A 51 10.17 2.80 15.30
CA ARG A 51 9.55 2.99 16.61
C ARG A 51 8.47 4.08 16.56
N CYS A 52 8.73 5.21 15.89
CA CYS A 52 7.73 6.25 15.67
C CYS A 52 6.51 5.73 14.90
N TYR A 53 6.72 4.88 13.89
CA TYR A 53 5.63 4.20 13.18
C TYR A 53 4.80 3.31 14.10
N LEU A 54 5.44 2.45 14.91
CA LEU A 54 4.75 1.55 15.84
C LEU A 54 3.99 2.32 16.93
N GLU A 55 4.53 3.42 17.42
CA GLU A 55 3.85 4.31 18.36
C GLU A 55 2.61 4.94 17.74
N MET A 56 2.72 5.46 16.52
CA MET A 56 1.58 6.00 15.75
C MET A 56 0.47 4.95 15.56
N LEU A 57 0.81 3.69 15.27
CA LEU A 57 -0.19 2.61 15.12
C LEU A 57 -1.06 2.42 16.37
N GLN A 58 -0.54 2.69 17.56
CA GLN A 58 -1.31 2.55 18.81
C GLN A 58 -2.44 3.58 18.91
N PHE A 59 -2.30 4.73 18.24
CA PHE A 59 -3.31 5.80 18.21
C PHE A 59 -4.34 5.62 17.09
N LEU A 60 -4.12 4.68 16.16
CA LEU A 60 -5.09 4.39 15.10
C LEU A 60 -6.22 3.47 15.58
N PRO A 61 -7.44 3.60 15.03
CA PRO A 61 -8.51 2.63 15.25
C PRO A 61 -8.10 1.18 14.88
N PRO A 62 -8.48 0.16 15.67
CA PRO A 62 -8.05 -1.23 15.46
C PRO A 62 -8.30 -1.77 14.05
N HIS A 63 -9.43 -1.39 13.44
CA HIS A 63 -9.85 -1.88 12.13
C HIS A 63 -8.97 -1.37 10.96
N ILE A 64 -8.21 -0.28 11.14
CA ILE A 64 -7.30 0.22 10.09
C ILE A 64 -5.84 -0.13 10.33
N ARG A 65 -5.43 -0.58 11.53
CA ARG A 65 -4.01 -0.82 11.86
C ARG A 65 -3.34 -1.80 10.90
N ASN A 66 -4.06 -2.88 10.56
CA ASN A 66 -3.57 -3.91 9.63
C ASN A 66 -3.60 -3.46 8.15
N ALA A 67 -4.24 -2.32 7.87
CA ALA A 67 -4.30 -1.68 6.57
C ALA A 67 -3.20 -0.62 6.38
N VAL A 68 -2.41 -0.31 7.42
CA VAL A 68 -1.31 0.67 7.34
C VAL A 68 0.04 -0.03 7.14
N TYR A 69 0.85 0.53 6.26
CA TYR A 69 2.14 0.00 5.86
C TYR A 69 3.12 1.15 5.78
N VAL A 70 4.40 0.88 6.01
CA VAL A 70 5.44 1.90 6.01
C VAL A 70 6.54 1.55 5.02
N GLN A 71 7.01 2.56 4.29
CA GLN A 71 8.24 2.50 3.52
C GLN A 71 9.11 3.69 3.89
N ILE A 72 10.36 3.38 4.26
CA ILE A 72 11.38 4.38 4.53
C ILE A 72 12.13 4.68 3.23
N ILE A 73 12.17 5.94 2.85
CA ILE A 73 12.80 6.45 1.62
C ILE A 73 14.09 7.19 2.03
N PRO A 74 15.28 6.74 1.61
CA PRO A 74 16.50 7.46 1.91
C PRO A 74 16.51 8.82 1.18
N SER A 75 16.77 9.89 1.92
CA SER A 75 16.91 11.24 1.36
C SER A 75 18.21 11.45 0.57
N GLN A 76 19.20 10.54 0.73
CA GLN A 76 20.51 10.61 0.06
C GLN A 76 20.33 10.87 -1.43
N TYR A 77 19.60 10.01 -2.12
CA TYR A 77 19.38 10.13 -3.57
C TYR A 77 18.46 11.30 -3.97
N LEU A 78 17.74 11.92 -3.02
CA LEU A 78 16.90 13.08 -3.32
C LEU A 78 17.69 14.39 -3.23
N LEU A 79 18.68 14.43 -2.35
CA LEU A 79 19.43 15.65 -2.01
C LEU A 79 20.87 15.64 -2.53
N GLN A 80 21.38 14.49 -2.99
CA GLN A 80 22.76 14.35 -3.47
C GLN A 80 23.02 15.27 -4.69
N PRO A 81 24.04 16.14 -4.64
CA PRO A 81 24.51 16.87 -5.81
C PRO A 81 25.16 15.89 -6.80
N VAL A 82 24.75 15.95 -8.06
CA VAL A 82 25.16 14.96 -9.08
C VAL A 82 26.26 15.55 -9.96
N TRP A 83 27.45 14.94 -9.92
CA TRP A 83 28.51 15.23 -10.90
C TRP A 83 28.24 14.54 -12.25
N SER A 84 28.77 15.13 -13.32
CA SER A 84 28.41 14.73 -14.70
C SER A 84 28.68 13.25 -15.01
N GLU A 85 29.69 12.64 -14.40
CA GLU A 85 30.08 11.25 -14.69
C GLU A 85 29.17 10.21 -14.03
N GLU A 86 28.56 10.54 -12.89
CA GLU A 86 27.70 9.62 -12.12
C GLU A 86 26.20 9.77 -12.43
N ARG A 87 25.85 10.74 -13.29
CA ARG A 87 24.46 11.10 -13.59
C ARG A 87 23.61 9.92 -14.06
N HIS A 88 24.19 8.99 -14.81
CA HIS A 88 23.48 7.82 -15.30
C HIS A 88 23.13 6.84 -14.18
N ILE A 89 24.07 6.58 -13.26
CA ILE A 89 23.88 5.67 -12.12
C ILE A 89 22.87 6.30 -11.15
N TYR A 90 23.04 7.58 -10.82
CA TYR A 90 22.09 8.34 -10.00
C TYR A 90 20.66 8.28 -10.55
N ALA A 91 20.48 8.50 -11.86
CA ALA A 91 19.17 8.43 -12.49
C ALA A 91 18.55 7.02 -12.42
N GLN A 92 19.34 5.95 -12.43
CA GLN A 92 18.84 4.58 -12.25
C GLN A 92 18.38 4.33 -10.80
N HIS A 93 19.14 4.81 -9.81
CA HIS A 93 18.71 4.74 -8.41
C HIS A 93 17.39 5.48 -8.18
N LEU A 94 17.25 6.69 -8.74
CA LEU A 94 16.02 7.46 -8.62
C LEU A 94 14.84 6.77 -9.32
N LYS A 95 15.05 6.17 -10.50
CA LYS A 95 14.02 5.37 -11.18
C LYS A 95 13.60 4.17 -10.34
N SER A 96 14.57 3.42 -9.79
CA SER A 96 14.30 2.27 -8.93
C SER A 96 13.47 2.67 -7.71
N LEU A 97 13.82 3.78 -7.06
CA LEU A 97 13.09 4.33 -5.92
C LEU A 97 11.66 4.73 -6.32
N ALA A 98 11.49 5.43 -7.44
CA ALA A 98 10.18 5.82 -7.96
C ALA A 98 9.31 4.59 -8.28
N PHE A 99 9.88 3.55 -8.90
CA PHE A 99 9.16 2.29 -9.14
C PHE A 99 8.76 1.59 -7.83
N SER A 100 9.64 1.58 -6.83
CA SER A 100 9.34 1.01 -5.51
C SER A 100 8.15 1.73 -4.86
N VAL A 101 8.18 3.06 -4.77
CA VAL A 101 7.08 3.87 -4.23
C VAL A 101 5.79 3.64 -5.02
N TYR A 102 5.86 3.74 -6.35
CA TYR A 102 4.69 3.58 -7.23
C TYR A 102 4.02 2.21 -7.10
N THR A 103 4.82 1.14 -7.00
CA THR A 103 4.28 -0.23 -6.86
C THR A 103 3.66 -0.49 -5.50
N GLN A 104 4.13 0.17 -4.44
CA GLN A 104 3.50 0.08 -3.13
C GLN A 104 2.14 0.77 -3.07
N CYS A 105 1.95 1.91 -3.74
CA CYS A 105 0.64 2.58 -3.87
C CYS A 105 -0.40 1.69 -4.56
N ARG A 106 0.03 0.76 -5.44
CA ARG A 106 -0.85 -0.01 -6.33
C ARG A 106 -0.98 -1.48 -5.93
N ARG A 107 -1.11 -1.80 -4.64
CA ARG A 107 -1.06 -3.20 -4.16
C ARG A 107 -1.73 -4.20 -5.09
N ARG A 108 -0.99 -5.29 -5.35
CA ARG A 108 -1.37 -6.36 -6.26
C ARG A 108 -2.74 -6.91 -5.88
N LEU A 109 -3.53 -7.21 -6.93
CA LEU A 109 -4.77 -7.96 -6.84
C LEU A 109 -4.65 -9.09 -5.82
N PRO A 110 -5.68 -9.32 -4.98
CA PRO A 110 -5.72 -10.53 -4.20
C PRO A 110 -5.57 -11.71 -5.15
N THR A 111 -4.64 -12.62 -4.84
CA THR A 111 -4.35 -13.81 -5.66
C THR A 111 -5.53 -14.77 -5.75
N SER A 112 -6.55 -14.59 -4.90
CA SER A 112 -7.85 -15.26 -5.01
C SER A 112 -8.96 -14.23 -5.18
N THR A 113 -9.50 -14.18 -6.39
CA THR A 113 -10.80 -13.59 -6.66
C THR A 113 -11.82 -14.73 -6.58
N ASN A 114 -12.64 -14.80 -5.53
CA ASN A 114 -13.77 -15.73 -5.50
C ASN A 114 -14.89 -15.23 -6.43
N VAL A 115 -14.66 -15.26 -7.75
CA VAL A 115 -15.68 -14.87 -8.73
C VAL A 115 -16.65 -16.03 -8.92
N LYS A 116 -17.90 -15.86 -8.46
CA LYS A 116 -19.03 -16.67 -8.92
C LYS A 116 -20.05 -15.73 -9.56
N THR A 117 -20.05 -15.68 -10.89
CA THR A 117 -21.04 -14.95 -11.70
C THR A 117 -22.32 -15.78 -11.80
N LEU A 118 -23.47 -15.22 -11.42
CA LEU A 118 -24.75 -15.89 -11.71
C LEU A 118 -25.88 -15.00 -12.25
N THR A 119 -25.93 -13.69 -11.96
CA THR A 119 -27.04 -12.85 -12.49
C THR A 119 -26.66 -11.36 -12.68
N GLY A 120 -26.26 -10.99 -13.90
CA GLY A 120 -26.69 -9.79 -14.63
C GLY A 120 -26.45 -8.34 -14.14
N PHE A 121 -26.26 -8.05 -12.85
CA PHE A 121 -26.08 -6.67 -12.35
C PHE A 121 -24.76 -6.58 -11.60
N GLY A 122 -23.76 -6.11 -12.33
CA GLY A 122 -22.35 -6.22 -11.99
C GLY A 122 -21.83 -5.25 -10.90
N PRO A 123 -20.49 -5.10 -10.81
CA PRO A 123 -19.73 -4.52 -9.69
C PRO A 123 -20.02 -3.07 -9.27
N GLY A 124 -20.95 -2.37 -9.94
CA GLY A 124 -21.14 -0.93 -9.77
C GLY A 124 -21.77 -0.50 -8.44
N LEU A 125 -22.52 -1.39 -7.77
CA LEU A 125 -23.23 -1.08 -6.51
C LEU A 125 -22.40 -1.36 -5.24
N ALA A 126 -21.33 -2.15 -5.31
CA ALA A 126 -20.59 -2.63 -4.14
C ALA A 126 -19.60 -1.60 -3.55
N ILE A 127 -19.32 -0.51 -4.27
CA ILE A 127 -18.32 0.48 -3.85
C ILE A 127 -18.88 1.42 -2.76
N ASP A 128 -20.18 1.70 -2.77
CA ASP A 128 -20.81 2.64 -1.84
C ASP A 128 -20.96 2.05 -0.42
N THR A 129 -21.13 0.73 -0.32
CA THR A 129 -21.29 0.01 0.96
C THR A 129 -19.99 -0.15 1.74
N ALA A 130 -18.84 -0.23 1.04
CA ALA A 130 -17.53 -0.41 1.69
C ALA A 130 -17.07 0.84 2.48
N LEU A 131 -17.62 2.01 2.17
CA LEU A 131 -17.36 3.27 2.89
C LEU A 131 -18.41 3.55 3.98
N GLN A 132 -19.48 2.75 4.07
CA GLN A 132 -20.55 2.89 5.06
C GLN A 132 -20.60 1.69 6.02
N SER A 133 -19.54 1.45 6.79
CA SER A 133 -19.68 0.68 8.04
C SER A 133 -19.97 1.64 9.19
N LYS A 134 -21.25 1.75 9.55
CA LYS A 134 -21.65 2.16 10.90
C LYS A 134 -21.49 0.96 11.82
N GLU A 135 -20.85 1.23 12.96
CA GLU A 135 -20.45 0.33 14.07
C GLU A 135 -19.20 -0.53 13.83
#